data_AF-A0AA43TYV8-F1
#
_entry.id   AF-A0AA43TYV8-F1
#
_cell.length_a   1.000
_cell.length_b   1.000
_cell.length_c   1.000
_cell.angle_alpha   90.00
_cell.angle_beta   90.00
_cell.angle_gamma   90.00
#
_symmetry.space_group_name_H-M   'P 1'
#
loop_
_entity.id
_entity.type
_entity.pdbx_description
1 polymer ?
#
loop_
_entity_poly.entity_id
_entity_poly.type
_entity_poly.pdbx_seq_one_letter_code
_entity_poly.pdbx_strand_id
1 'polypeptide(L)'
;MLEILPAELAQRVCEEVAKGDLPSLRLTSRFLNNAATPQLFSTVILYFTRASFERLTAISEHPAFSEIVKEIVYIPNTLDNEKSRKSWESSVPLYGAASRDLKDPPSPSATEREWRVWRRALKRAYDPPNPYTKKQMDIAWEVYKRMLSEQDELRTAGYGLQEFTKAFARFPRLVDIRMNHGWALWSGGCGPEGPDWKKPFAAALANGGGDHIHGHPSGVYQFSSLIEALHRTGCQLTCLHAGDVNWKFLQQDDATMQKTKDILKPLRDLTLVISLGHTDNDIGVEIPECRTWIYENDDNRNKLYDLLTSAPELTNLDFTFDWNMPYAPIEFKDIVQSYTWPSLHDLYLDNIDAADEDWLAFFERHSPTLKHLSFRSIKLLTGGWPETLERMQKCLTLKSASVGEELTSAEYPHKRWLLEPPLQMSHRDMRAQGNRTRVAIESFLVERATDVCPLRDHGLHPANDDEDDEDVGTSLFE
;
A
#
# COMPACT_ATOMS: atom_id res chain seq x y z
N MET A 1 -38.29 -16.63 17.66
CA MET A 1 -38.56 -15.18 17.50
C MET A 1 -37.90 -14.63 16.23
N LEU A 2 -36.64 -14.99 15.92
CA LEU A 2 -35.97 -14.58 14.67
C LEU A 2 -36.55 -15.21 13.38
N GLU A 3 -37.20 -16.38 13.46
CA GLU A 3 -37.84 -17.04 12.29
C GLU A 3 -39.12 -16.34 11.79
N ILE A 4 -39.58 -15.29 12.48
CA ILE A 4 -40.76 -14.49 12.08
C ILE A 4 -40.33 -13.27 11.24
N LEU A 5 -39.02 -12.97 11.18
CA LEU A 5 -38.51 -11.86 10.37
C LEU A 5 -38.52 -12.22 8.88
N PRO A 6 -38.97 -11.30 7.99
CA PRO A 6 -38.70 -11.38 6.56
C PRO A 6 -37.20 -11.56 6.26
N ALA A 7 -36.89 -12.29 5.19
CA ALA A 7 -35.52 -12.64 4.82
C ALA A 7 -34.65 -11.38 4.59
N GLU A 8 -35.23 -10.32 4.04
CA GLU A 8 -34.59 -9.04 3.76
C GLU A 8 -34.17 -8.33 5.05
N LEU A 9 -35.00 -8.39 6.10
CA LEU A 9 -34.67 -7.80 7.39
C LEU A 9 -33.60 -8.62 8.11
N ALA A 10 -33.64 -9.95 8.01
CA ALA A 10 -32.60 -10.80 8.56
C ALA A 10 -31.25 -10.58 7.88
N GLN A 11 -31.24 -10.37 6.56
CA GLN A 11 -30.04 -10.03 5.81
C GLN A 11 -29.48 -8.67 6.26
N ARG A 12 -30.32 -7.63 6.39
CA ARG A 12 -29.87 -6.33 6.92
C ARG A 12 -29.33 -6.42 8.34
N VAL A 13 -29.93 -7.25 9.18
CA VAL A 13 -29.37 -7.50 10.52
C VAL A 13 -27.99 -8.14 10.42
N CYS A 14 -27.79 -9.11 9.52
CA CYS A 14 -26.47 -9.69 9.29
C CYS A 14 -25.47 -8.63 8.78
N GLU A 15 -25.89 -7.74 7.86
CA GLU A 15 -25.05 -6.65 7.33
C GLU A 15 -24.44 -5.76 8.42
N GLU A 16 -25.14 -5.58 9.54
CA GLU A 16 -24.68 -4.83 10.72
C GLU A 16 -23.88 -5.67 11.73
N VAL A 17 -23.84 -7.00 11.59
CA VAL A 17 -23.03 -7.89 12.45
C VAL A 17 -21.58 -7.90 11.96
N ALA A 18 -20.64 -7.84 12.92
CA ALA A 18 -19.22 -7.93 12.61
C ALA A 18 -18.90 -9.23 11.85
N LYS A 19 -18.08 -9.13 10.79
CA LYS A 19 -17.78 -10.27 9.91
C LYS A 19 -17.27 -11.51 10.66
N GLY A 20 -16.47 -11.32 11.72
CA GLY A 20 -15.97 -12.39 12.57
C GLY A 20 -17.04 -13.19 13.33
N ASP A 21 -18.21 -12.60 13.59
CA ASP A 21 -19.32 -13.25 14.33
C ASP A 21 -20.31 -13.99 13.42
N LEU A 22 -20.34 -13.66 12.13
CA LEU A 22 -21.23 -14.27 11.14
C LEU A 22 -21.12 -15.80 11.04
N PRO A 23 -19.93 -16.43 11.13
CA PRO A 23 -19.83 -17.89 11.13
C PRO A 23 -20.58 -18.53 12.30
N SER A 24 -20.51 -17.93 13.49
CA SER A 24 -21.23 -18.41 14.69
C SER A 24 -22.73 -18.19 14.53
N LEU A 25 -23.15 -17.02 14.04
CA LEU A 25 -24.56 -16.70 13.79
C LEU A 25 -25.21 -17.70 12.83
N ARG A 26 -24.50 -18.07 11.76
CA ARG A 26 -24.93 -19.04 10.76
C ARG A 26 -25.23 -20.42 11.34
N LEU A 27 -24.50 -20.84 12.37
CA LEU A 27 -24.69 -22.15 12.99
C LEU A 27 -25.95 -22.22 13.87
N THR A 28 -26.58 -21.09 14.18
CA THR A 28 -27.74 -21.05 15.09
C THR A 28 -29.06 -21.48 14.43
N SER A 29 -29.24 -21.27 13.12
CA SER A 29 -30.44 -21.70 12.39
C SER A 29 -30.22 -21.73 10.87
N ARG A 30 -31.02 -22.53 10.14
CA ARG A 30 -30.99 -22.53 8.67
C ARG A 30 -31.38 -21.19 8.05
N PHE A 31 -32.29 -20.47 8.70
CA PHE A 31 -32.72 -19.14 8.25
C PHE A 31 -31.57 -18.13 8.32
N LEU A 32 -30.89 -18.05 9.48
CA LEU A 32 -29.72 -17.17 9.63
C LEU A 32 -28.53 -17.65 8.80
N ASN A 33 -28.39 -18.95 8.56
CA ASN A 33 -27.43 -19.46 7.59
C ASN A 33 -27.64 -18.87 6.21
N ASN A 34 -28.87 -18.87 5.72
CA ASN A 34 -29.18 -18.32 4.40
C ASN A 34 -29.04 -16.79 4.38
N ALA A 35 -29.41 -16.10 5.46
CA ALA A 35 -29.30 -14.65 5.58
C ALA A 35 -27.83 -14.15 5.66
N ALA A 36 -26.96 -14.86 6.39
CA ALA A 36 -25.55 -14.47 6.56
C ALA A 36 -24.64 -14.93 5.42
N THR A 37 -25.06 -15.93 4.62
CA THR A 37 -24.25 -16.50 3.53
C THR A 37 -23.78 -15.46 2.50
N PRO A 38 -24.64 -14.56 1.97
CA PRO A 38 -24.23 -13.52 1.03
C PRO A 38 -23.08 -12.66 1.55
N GLN A 39 -23.11 -12.26 2.82
CA GLN A 39 -22.09 -11.39 3.42
C GLN A 39 -20.79 -12.13 3.74
N LEU A 40 -20.86 -13.42 4.06
CA LEU A 40 -19.70 -14.27 4.34
C LEU A 40 -18.88 -14.60 3.09
N PHE A 41 -19.53 -14.72 1.93
CA PHE A 41 -18.89 -15.16 0.69
C PHE A 41 -18.90 -14.09 -0.42
N SER A 42 -19.41 -12.89 -0.16
CA SER A 42 -19.28 -11.77 -1.12
C SER A 42 -17.82 -11.38 -1.36
N THR A 43 -16.97 -11.59 -0.36
CA THR A 43 -15.53 -11.33 -0.41
C THR A 43 -14.78 -12.65 -0.23
N VAL A 44 -13.90 -13.00 -1.15
CA VAL A 44 -13.02 -14.17 -1.03
C VAL A 44 -11.59 -13.72 -0.74
N ILE A 45 -11.05 -14.15 0.40
CA ILE A 45 -9.66 -13.88 0.78
C ILE A 45 -8.77 -15.05 0.35
N LEU A 46 -7.74 -14.74 -0.43
CA LEU A 46 -6.81 -15.68 -1.02
C LEU A 46 -5.38 -15.34 -0.58
N TYR A 47 -4.59 -16.37 -0.28
CA TYR A 47 -3.15 -16.26 -0.07
C TYR A 47 -2.42 -17.03 -1.16
N PHE A 48 -1.14 -16.72 -1.41
CA PHE A 48 -0.32 -17.49 -2.35
C PHE A 48 0.11 -18.85 -1.77
N THR A 49 -0.88 -19.73 -1.57
CA THR A 49 -0.71 -21.11 -1.09
C THR A 49 -1.71 -22.02 -1.80
N ARG A 50 -1.34 -23.29 -1.99
CA ARG A 50 -2.14 -24.30 -2.69
C ARG A 50 -3.51 -24.45 -2.06
N ALA A 51 -3.53 -24.57 -0.73
CA ALA A 51 -4.77 -24.70 0.03
C ALA A 51 -5.71 -23.51 -0.15
N SER A 52 -5.20 -22.30 -0.40
CA SER A 52 -6.05 -21.12 -0.62
C SER A 52 -6.65 -21.12 -2.02
N PHE A 53 -5.89 -21.51 -3.03
CA PHE A 53 -6.40 -21.69 -4.39
C PHE A 53 -7.41 -22.84 -4.48
N GLU A 54 -7.19 -23.97 -3.79
CA GLU A 54 -8.18 -25.06 -3.72
C GLU A 54 -9.51 -24.59 -3.11
N ARG A 55 -9.46 -23.72 -2.09
CA ARG A 55 -10.68 -23.09 -1.53
C ARG A 55 -11.35 -22.16 -2.54
N LEU A 56 -10.58 -21.35 -3.28
CA LEU A 56 -11.12 -20.49 -4.34
C LEU A 56 -11.89 -21.32 -5.37
N THR A 57 -11.30 -22.42 -5.82
CA THR A 57 -11.91 -23.34 -6.78
C THR A 57 -13.17 -23.98 -6.21
N ALA A 58 -13.13 -24.48 -4.98
CA ALA A 58 -14.32 -25.03 -4.31
C ALA A 58 -15.46 -23.99 -4.17
N ILE A 59 -15.14 -22.72 -3.89
CA ILE A 59 -16.13 -21.63 -3.85
C ILE A 59 -16.69 -21.37 -5.25
N SER A 60 -15.85 -21.34 -6.28
CA SER A 60 -16.27 -21.14 -7.68
C SER A 60 -17.14 -22.27 -8.22
N GLU A 61 -16.98 -23.49 -7.71
CA GLU A 61 -17.77 -24.65 -8.12
C GLU A 61 -19.09 -24.78 -7.37
N HIS A 62 -19.22 -24.07 -6.25
CA HIS A 62 -20.42 -24.13 -5.44
C HIS A 62 -21.55 -23.31 -6.09
N PRO A 63 -22.71 -23.91 -6.43
CA PRO A 63 -23.76 -23.23 -7.19
C PRO A 63 -24.34 -21.97 -6.53
N ALA A 64 -24.33 -21.90 -5.20
CA ALA A 64 -24.86 -20.73 -4.48
C ALA A 64 -23.78 -19.69 -4.15
N PHE A 65 -22.49 -20.09 -4.07
CA PHE A 65 -21.44 -19.15 -3.63
C PHE A 65 -20.83 -18.41 -4.83
N SER A 66 -20.65 -19.10 -5.95
CA SER A 66 -20.24 -18.50 -7.23
C SER A 66 -21.06 -17.27 -7.62
N GLU A 67 -22.37 -17.34 -7.44
CA GLU A 67 -23.33 -16.27 -7.79
C GLU A 67 -23.31 -15.03 -6.86
N ILE A 68 -22.60 -15.09 -5.74
CA ILE A 68 -22.58 -14.00 -4.74
C ILE A 68 -21.22 -13.36 -4.54
N VAL A 69 -20.13 -13.97 -5.04
CA VAL A 69 -18.79 -13.38 -4.98
C VAL A 69 -18.76 -12.09 -5.80
N LYS A 70 -18.37 -10.99 -5.15
CA LYS A 70 -18.23 -9.64 -5.74
C LYS A 70 -16.80 -9.12 -5.68
N GLU A 71 -16.05 -9.58 -4.70
CA GLU A 71 -14.72 -9.09 -4.37
C GLU A 71 -13.75 -10.24 -4.13
N ILE A 72 -12.52 -10.10 -4.64
CA ILE A 72 -11.40 -10.98 -4.28
C ILE A 72 -10.29 -10.14 -3.65
N VAL A 73 -9.92 -10.50 -2.43
CA VAL A 73 -8.74 -9.95 -1.75
C VAL A 73 -7.63 -10.98 -1.86
N TYR A 74 -6.70 -10.77 -2.77
CA TYR A 74 -5.54 -11.61 -2.99
C TYR A 74 -4.33 -11.03 -2.28
N ILE A 75 -3.74 -11.82 -1.38
CA ILE A 75 -2.55 -11.48 -0.62
C ILE A 75 -1.42 -12.35 -1.18
N PRO A 76 -0.65 -11.85 -2.17
CA PRO A 76 0.27 -12.66 -2.95
C PRO A 76 1.63 -12.87 -2.29
N ASN A 77 1.74 -12.44 -1.04
CA ASN A 77 2.93 -12.42 -0.22
C ASN A 77 3.72 -13.73 -0.29
N THR A 78 5.03 -13.56 -0.45
CA THR A 78 5.97 -14.66 -0.56
C THR A 78 6.90 -14.72 0.63
N LEU A 79 7.44 -15.92 0.87
CA LEU A 79 8.52 -16.09 1.82
C LEU A 79 9.83 -15.63 1.16
N ASP A 80 10.63 -14.87 1.90
CA ASP A 80 12.03 -14.60 1.53
C ASP A 80 12.74 -15.94 1.35
N ASN A 81 13.66 -16.05 0.39
CA ASN A 81 14.38 -17.30 0.10
C ASN A 81 15.69 -17.40 0.90
N GLU A 82 15.59 -17.57 2.20
CA GLU A 82 16.72 -17.58 3.11
C GLU A 82 17.73 -18.68 2.76
N LYS A 83 18.93 -18.26 2.36
CA LYS A 83 20.02 -19.15 1.88
C LYS A 83 20.44 -20.19 2.91
N SER A 84 20.16 -19.95 4.19
CA SER A 84 20.47 -20.86 5.26
C SER A 84 19.50 -20.69 6.42
N ARG A 85 19.41 -21.74 7.25
CA ARG A 85 18.68 -21.68 8.51
C ARG A 85 19.11 -20.51 9.39
N LYS A 86 20.40 -20.19 9.46
CA LYS A 86 20.90 -19.07 10.27
C LYS A 86 20.37 -17.72 9.77
N SER A 87 20.27 -17.56 8.44
CA SER A 87 19.72 -16.36 7.80
C SER A 87 18.24 -16.21 8.18
N TRP A 88 17.46 -17.30 8.01
CA TRP A 88 16.07 -17.36 8.47
C TRP A 88 15.91 -17.10 9.97
N GLU A 89 16.72 -17.70 10.84
CA GLU A 89 16.65 -17.46 12.29
C GLU A 89 16.87 -15.98 12.64
N SER A 90 17.60 -15.23 11.81
CA SER A 90 17.85 -13.80 11.98
C SER A 90 16.67 -12.94 11.49
N SER A 91 15.90 -13.42 10.51
CA SER A 91 14.71 -12.76 9.99
C SER A 91 13.41 -13.17 10.70
N VAL A 92 13.45 -14.20 11.56
CA VAL A 92 12.29 -14.58 12.38
C VAL A 92 11.81 -13.35 13.15
N PRO A 93 10.56 -12.91 12.93
CA PRO A 93 9.97 -11.81 13.67
C PRO A 93 9.98 -12.13 15.16
N LEU A 94 10.87 -11.46 15.90
CA LEU A 94 10.88 -11.48 17.37
C LEU A 94 9.78 -10.57 17.96
N TYR A 95 8.71 -10.34 17.20
CA TYR A 95 7.61 -9.46 17.58
C TYR A 95 6.90 -10.03 18.81
N GLY A 96 7.08 -9.35 19.94
CA GLY A 96 6.39 -9.68 21.18
C GLY A 96 6.92 -8.90 22.37
N ALA A 97 6.13 -7.95 22.84
CA ALA A 97 6.24 -7.22 24.11
C ALA A 97 7.33 -6.15 24.26
N ALA A 98 8.57 -6.35 23.79
CA ALA A 98 9.67 -5.51 24.27
C ALA A 98 9.64 -4.03 23.81
N SER A 99 9.12 -3.72 22.60
CA SER A 99 9.00 -2.32 22.14
C SER A 99 7.81 -1.58 22.73
N ARG A 100 6.70 -2.29 23.00
CA ARG A 100 5.47 -1.69 23.57
C ARG A 100 5.65 -1.27 25.03
N ASP A 101 6.57 -1.91 25.76
CA ASP A 101 6.89 -1.60 27.15
C ASP A 101 8.08 -0.62 27.29
N LEU A 102 8.67 -0.15 26.19
CA LEU A 102 9.76 0.82 26.24
C LEU A 102 9.19 2.18 26.67
N LYS A 103 9.39 2.53 27.94
CA LYS A 103 9.07 3.86 28.46
C LYS A 103 9.96 4.93 27.82
N ASP A 104 9.49 6.16 27.84
CA ASP A 104 10.28 7.34 27.46
C ASP A 104 11.64 7.33 28.17
N PRO A 105 12.70 7.84 27.50
CA PRO A 105 14.00 8.01 28.14
C PRO A 105 13.85 8.81 29.44
N PRO A 106 14.60 8.45 30.50
CA PRO A 106 14.63 9.24 31.72
C PRO A 106 15.03 10.70 31.43
N SER A 107 14.59 11.63 32.29
CA SER A 107 15.03 13.02 32.24
C SER A 107 16.58 13.13 32.24
N PRO A 108 17.18 14.16 31.63
CA PRO A 108 18.62 14.43 31.77
C PRO A 108 19.09 14.54 33.23
N SER A 109 18.21 14.94 34.14
CA SER A 109 18.46 14.99 35.59
C SER A 109 18.26 13.68 36.33
N ALA A 110 17.86 12.61 35.64
CA ALA A 110 17.62 11.30 36.23
C ALA A 110 18.91 10.65 36.75
N THR A 111 18.75 9.76 37.72
CA THR A 111 19.88 9.03 38.30
C THR A 111 20.49 8.06 37.30
N GLU A 112 21.79 7.77 37.45
CA GLU A 112 22.50 6.76 36.65
C GLU A 112 21.82 5.37 36.72
N ARG A 113 21.13 5.07 37.83
CA ARG A 113 20.36 3.84 37.99
C ARG A 113 19.18 3.79 37.02
N GLU A 114 18.45 4.89 36.85
CA GLU A 114 17.31 4.99 35.93
C GLU A 114 17.77 4.86 34.48
N TRP A 115 18.83 5.57 34.11
CA TRP A 115 19.47 5.44 32.79
C TRP A 115 19.95 4.02 32.49
N ARG A 116 20.47 3.30 33.50
CA ARG A 116 20.87 1.89 33.33
C ARG A 116 19.68 0.96 33.14
N VAL A 117 18.58 1.18 33.87
CA VAL A 117 17.35 0.38 33.69
C VAL A 117 16.76 0.62 32.31
N TRP A 118 16.69 1.89 31.89
CA TRP A 118 16.22 2.25 30.56
C TRP A 118 17.09 1.65 29.46
N ARG A 119 18.43 1.78 29.52
CA ARG A 119 19.33 1.14 28.55
C ARG A 119 19.18 -0.39 28.47
N ARG A 120 18.88 -1.06 29.59
CA ARG A 120 18.60 -2.51 29.59
C ARG A 120 17.25 -2.84 28.95
N ALA A 121 16.23 -2.03 29.20
CA ALA A 121 14.93 -2.16 28.54
C ALA A 121 15.08 -1.90 27.03
N LEU A 122 15.80 -0.85 26.66
CA LEU A 122 16.15 -0.50 25.28
C LEU A 122 16.90 -1.65 24.60
N LYS A 123 17.94 -2.20 25.23
CA LYS A 123 18.67 -3.35 24.69
C LYS A 123 17.75 -4.56 24.51
N ARG A 124 16.84 -4.84 25.44
CA ARG A 124 15.84 -5.92 25.28
C ARG A 124 14.81 -5.62 24.21
N ALA A 125 14.52 -4.35 23.94
CA ALA A 125 13.62 -3.94 22.87
C ALA A 125 14.27 -4.12 21.49
N TYR A 126 15.57 -3.81 21.36
CA TYR A 126 16.33 -3.97 20.11
C TYR A 126 16.86 -5.39 19.89
N ASP A 127 17.14 -6.13 20.96
CA ASP A 127 17.65 -7.51 20.93
C ASP A 127 16.83 -8.37 21.91
N PRO A 128 15.54 -8.58 21.61
CA PRO A 128 14.67 -9.40 22.45
C PRO A 128 15.17 -10.84 22.46
N PRO A 129 15.22 -11.51 23.64
CA PRO A 129 15.54 -12.93 23.67
C PRO A 129 14.53 -13.70 22.81
N ASN A 130 15.00 -14.62 21.99
CA ASN A 130 14.13 -15.42 21.14
C ASN A 130 13.08 -16.15 22.00
N PRO A 131 11.78 -15.89 21.82
CA PRO A 131 10.73 -16.47 22.66
C PRO A 131 10.48 -17.95 22.35
N TYR A 132 11.06 -18.47 21.26
CA TYR A 132 10.85 -19.82 20.78
C TYR A 132 11.91 -20.78 21.31
N THR A 133 11.46 -21.94 21.76
CA THR A 133 12.35 -23.05 22.09
C THR A 133 13.04 -23.57 20.83
N LYS A 134 14.23 -24.19 20.98
CA LYS A 134 14.94 -24.84 19.87
C LYS A 134 14.04 -25.80 19.07
N LYS A 135 13.19 -26.57 19.75
CA LYS A 135 12.24 -27.49 19.12
C LYS A 135 11.19 -26.76 18.27
N GLN A 136 10.67 -25.62 18.74
CA GLN A 136 9.74 -24.81 17.95
C GLN A 136 10.42 -24.24 16.71
N MET A 137 11.66 -23.74 16.86
CA MET A 137 12.47 -23.25 15.74
C MET A 137 12.75 -24.36 14.71
N ASP A 138 13.07 -25.58 15.16
CA ASP A 138 13.27 -26.74 14.29
C ASP A 138 12.01 -27.06 13.47
N ILE A 139 10.83 -27.10 14.12
CA ILE A 139 9.56 -27.36 13.45
C ILE A 139 9.22 -26.24 12.45
N ALA A 140 9.35 -24.98 12.87
CA ALA A 140 9.05 -23.83 12.04
C ALA A 140 9.95 -23.76 10.81
N TRP A 141 11.23 -24.11 10.93
CA TRP A 141 12.16 -24.20 9.80
C TRP A 141 11.72 -25.24 8.76
N GLU A 142 11.28 -26.42 9.20
CA GLU A 142 10.77 -27.44 8.27
C GLU A 142 9.47 -27.00 7.59
N VAL A 143 8.58 -26.30 8.32
CA VAL A 143 7.36 -25.71 7.75
C VAL A 143 7.70 -24.64 6.72
N TYR A 144 8.64 -23.75 7.05
CA TYR A 144 9.14 -22.69 6.17
C TYR A 144 9.68 -23.27 4.86
N LYS A 145 10.59 -24.25 4.90
CA LYS A 145 11.15 -24.88 3.68
C LYS A 145 10.06 -25.49 2.79
N ARG A 146 9.08 -26.18 3.40
CA ARG A 146 7.97 -26.77 2.65
C ARG A 146 7.11 -25.70 1.98
N MET A 147 6.78 -24.63 2.70
CA MET A 147 6.00 -23.52 2.15
C MET A 147 6.75 -22.81 1.02
N LEU A 148 8.06 -22.58 1.18
CA LEU A 148 8.91 -21.98 0.14
C LEU A 148 8.93 -22.85 -1.13
N SER A 149 9.12 -24.16 -0.97
CA SER A 149 9.03 -25.13 -2.07
C SER A 149 7.66 -25.11 -2.75
N GLU A 150 6.57 -25.06 -1.97
CA GLU A 150 5.21 -24.97 -2.50
C GLU A 150 5.02 -23.68 -3.33
N GLN A 151 5.49 -22.53 -2.84
CA GLN A 151 5.36 -21.26 -3.57
C GLN A 151 6.14 -21.28 -4.90
N ASP A 152 7.34 -21.86 -4.90
CA ASP A 152 8.13 -22.02 -6.12
C ASP A 152 7.45 -22.95 -7.14
N GLU A 153 6.87 -24.06 -6.68
CA GLU A 153 6.09 -24.97 -7.51
C GLU A 153 4.84 -24.27 -8.09
N LEU A 154 4.08 -23.56 -7.26
CA LEU A 154 2.87 -22.84 -7.69
C LEU A 154 3.18 -21.79 -8.75
N ARG A 155 4.31 -21.10 -8.60
CA ARG A 155 4.80 -20.10 -9.55
C ARG A 155 5.24 -20.77 -10.86
N THR A 156 6.13 -21.74 -10.78
CA THR A 156 6.71 -22.42 -11.96
C THR A 156 5.64 -23.16 -12.76
N ALA A 157 4.62 -23.72 -12.11
CA ALA A 157 3.51 -24.39 -12.76
C ALA A 157 2.45 -23.43 -13.34
N GLY A 158 2.55 -22.12 -13.11
CA GLY A 158 1.51 -21.16 -13.49
C GLY A 158 0.18 -21.42 -12.78
N TYR A 159 0.22 -21.98 -11.56
CA TYR A 159 -0.96 -22.49 -10.86
C TYR A 159 -1.96 -21.38 -10.56
N GLY A 160 -1.47 -20.21 -10.14
CA GLY A 160 -2.32 -19.03 -9.87
C GLY A 160 -3.16 -18.64 -11.08
N LEU A 161 -2.54 -18.48 -12.25
CA LEU A 161 -3.23 -18.18 -13.51
C LEU A 161 -4.33 -19.22 -13.83
N GLN A 162 -4.04 -20.51 -13.66
CA GLN A 162 -5.00 -21.58 -13.95
C GLN A 162 -6.23 -21.50 -13.03
N GLU A 163 -6.01 -21.35 -11.73
CA GLU A 163 -7.09 -21.31 -10.74
C GLU A 163 -7.89 -20.01 -10.83
N PHE A 164 -7.24 -18.86 -11.08
CA PHE A 164 -7.93 -17.61 -11.37
C PHE A 164 -8.81 -17.72 -12.62
N THR A 165 -8.29 -18.28 -13.71
CA THR A 165 -9.05 -18.44 -14.95
C THR A 165 -10.31 -19.30 -14.72
N LYS A 166 -10.18 -20.41 -13.97
CA LYS A 166 -11.33 -21.27 -13.62
C LYS A 166 -12.35 -20.53 -12.76
N ALA A 167 -11.87 -19.79 -11.76
CA ALA A 167 -12.72 -19.13 -10.79
C ALA A 167 -13.46 -17.92 -11.39
N PHE A 168 -12.76 -17.03 -12.11
CA PHE A 168 -13.35 -15.81 -12.67
C PHE A 168 -14.42 -16.12 -13.72
N ALA A 169 -14.24 -17.19 -14.50
CA ALA A 169 -15.26 -17.67 -15.44
C ALA A 169 -16.59 -18.09 -14.76
N ARG A 170 -16.58 -18.29 -13.44
CA ARG A 170 -17.73 -18.71 -12.64
C ARG A 170 -18.19 -17.66 -11.64
N PHE A 171 -17.60 -16.47 -11.62
CA PHE A 171 -18.01 -15.37 -10.75
C PHE A 171 -18.68 -14.25 -11.56
N PRO A 172 -19.97 -14.38 -11.92
CA PRO A 172 -20.65 -13.43 -12.81
C PRO A 172 -20.83 -12.04 -12.21
N ARG A 173 -20.55 -11.86 -10.91
CA ARG A 173 -20.69 -10.59 -10.18
C ARG A 173 -19.37 -10.04 -9.65
N LEU A 174 -18.24 -10.64 -10.02
CA LEU A 174 -16.93 -10.15 -9.63
C LEU A 174 -16.68 -8.79 -10.28
N VAL A 175 -16.49 -7.76 -9.44
CA VAL A 175 -16.30 -6.37 -9.88
C VAL A 175 -15.13 -5.68 -9.20
N ASP A 176 -14.64 -6.23 -8.08
CA ASP A 176 -13.51 -5.69 -7.31
C ASP A 176 -12.43 -6.76 -7.11
N ILE A 177 -11.19 -6.44 -7.44
CA ILE A 177 -10.02 -7.22 -7.06
C ILE A 177 -9.03 -6.33 -6.30
N ARG A 178 -8.64 -6.79 -5.12
CA ARG A 178 -7.61 -6.17 -4.28
C ARG A 178 -6.43 -7.12 -4.15
N MET A 179 -5.36 -6.83 -4.89
CA MET A 179 -4.08 -7.48 -4.74
C MET A 179 -3.24 -6.70 -3.71
N ASN A 180 -3.18 -7.20 -2.48
CA ASN A 180 -2.38 -6.62 -1.41
C ASN A 180 -1.04 -7.35 -1.28
N HIS A 181 -0.03 -6.84 -1.98
CA HIS A 181 1.36 -7.26 -1.83
C HIS A 181 2.12 -6.25 -0.97
N GLY A 182 3.08 -6.73 -0.17
CA GLY A 182 3.91 -5.89 0.68
C GLY A 182 3.12 -5.15 1.76
N TRP A 183 3.63 -3.98 2.19
CA TRP A 183 3.03 -3.11 3.22
C TRP A 183 2.18 -1.97 2.63
N ALA A 184 2.09 -1.88 1.31
CA ALA A 184 1.64 -0.68 0.60
C ALA A 184 0.14 -0.34 0.77
N LEU A 185 -0.77 -1.33 0.82
CA LEU A 185 -2.21 -1.06 0.94
C LEU A 185 -2.74 -1.06 2.38
N TRP A 186 -1.86 -1.05 3.38
CA TRP A 186 -2.24 -1.26 4.78
C TRP A 186 -2.66 0.03 5.52
N SER A 187 -2.43 1.20 4.91
CA SER A 187 -2.71 2.53 5.47
C SER A 187 -4.22 2.87 5.57
N GLY A 188 -5.10 2.19 4.83
CA GLY A 188 -6.55 2.42 4.83
C GLY A 188 -7.36 1.73 5.94
N GLY A 189 -6.75 1.37 7.08
CA GLY A 189 -7.43 0.64 8.16
C GLY A 189 -7.47 -0.89 7.98
N CYS A 190 -6.80 -1.41 6.94
CA CYS A 190 -6.56 -2.84 6.72
C CYS A 190 -5.22 -3.29 7.35
N GLY A 191 -4.78 -2.63 8.43
CA GLY A 191 -3.57 -2.97 9.17
C GLY A 191 -3.60 -4.40 9.73
N PRO A 192 -2.45 -4.96 10.18
CA PRO A 192 -2.38 -6.25 10.86
C PRO A 192 -3.16 -6.32 12.20
N GLU A 193 -3.75 -5.20 12.62
CA GLU A 193 -4.68 -5.10 13.75
C GLU A 193 -6.16 -5.21 13.33
N GLY A 194 -6.44 -5.37 12.03
CA GLY A 194 -7.75 -5.83 11.56
C GLY A 194 -8.05 -7.21 12.15
N PRO A 195 -9.15 -7.39 12.91
CA PRO A 195 -9.32 -8.51 13.84
C PRO A 195 -9.34 -9.92 13.23
N ASP A 196 -9.44 -10.06 11.89
CA ASP A 196 -9.76 -11.33 11.24
C ASP A 196 -8.72 -11.85 10.22
N TRP A 197 -7.58 -11.17 10.03
CA TRP A 197 -6.61 -11.59 9.02
C TRP A 197 -5.78 -12.77 9.52
N LYS A 198 -5.87 -13.91 8.83
CA LYS A 198 -5.00 -15.04 9.11
C LYS A 198 -3.57 -14.66 8.73
N LYS A 199 -2.61 -15.06 9.57
CA LYS A 199 -1.18 -15.01 9.27
C LYS A 199 -0.81 -16.35 8.61
N PRO A 200 -0.88 -16.50 7.27
CA PRO A 200 -0.69 -17.79 6.60
C PRO A 200 0.68 -18.43 6.90
N PHE A 201 1.68 -17.59 7.23
CA PHE A 201 3.05 -18.01 7.50
C PHE A 201 3.41 -18.04 9.00
N ALA A 202 2.45 -17.85 9.92
CA ALA A 202 2.75 -17.87 11.35
C ALA A 202 3.36 -19.21 11.82
N ALA A 203 2.94 -20.33 11.22
CA ALA A 203 3.51 -21.64 11.52
C ALA A 203 4.97 -21.80 11.06
N ALA A 204 5.40 -20.99 10.08
CA ALA A 204 6.77 -20.90 9.60
C ALA A 204 7.62 -19.89 10.38
N LEU A 205 7.04 -19.21 11.38
CA LEU A 205 7.66 -18.06 12.07
C LEU A 205 8.29 -17.08 11.07
N ALA A 206 7.60 -16.80 9.98
CA ALA A 206 8.06 -15.88 8.95
C ALA A 206 7.06 -14.73 8.84
N ASN A 207 7.57 -13.53 8.59
CA ASN A 207 6.73 -12.46 8.10
C ASN A 207 6.43 -12.75 6.64
N GLY A 208 5.16 -12.73 6.26
CA GLY A 208 4.79 -12.70 4.84
C GLY A 208 5.03 -11.35 4.21
N GLY A 209 6.02 -10.57 4.64
CA GLY A 209 6.32 -9.26 4.06
C GLY A 209 7.56 -9.31 3.18
N GLY A 210 7.98 -10.52 2.76
CA GLY A 210 9.14 -10.69 1.93
C GLY A 210 8.85 -10.18 0.53
N ASP A 211 9.24 -8.93 0.28
CA ASP A 211 9.10 -8.25 -1.01
C ASP A 211 10.07 -8.84 -2.06
N HIS A 212 10.91 -9.82 -1.67
CA HIS A 212 11.90 -10.44 -2.54
C HIS A 212 11.94 -11.97 -2.45
N ILE A 213 11.25 -12.62 -3.39
CA ILE A 213 11.75 -13.91 -3.87
C ILE A 213 13.06 -13.59 -4.61
N HIS A 214 14.21 -14.02 -4.08
CA HIS A 214 15.53 -13.81 -4.68
C HIS A 214 15.53 -13.88 -6.22
N GLY A 215 15.73 -12.72 -6.86
CA GLY A 215 15.87 -12.57 -8.31
C GLY A 215 14.57 -12.36 -9.09
N HIS A 216 13.41 -12.32 -8.42
CA HIS A 216 12.13 -12.02 -9.07
C HIS A 216 11.57 -10.68 -8.59
N PRO A 217 11.16 -9.80 -9.52
CA PRO A 217 10.54 -8.54 -9.18
C PRO A 217 9.24 -8.74 -8.40
N SER A 218 9.11 -8.05 -7.25
CA SER A 218 7.93 -8.10 -6.37
C SER A 218 6.62 -7.89 -7.14
N GLY A 219 5.59 -8.67 -6.83
CA GLY A 219 4.24 -8.51 -7.39
C GLY A 219 4.06 -8.75 -8.90
N VAL A 220 5.11 -8.78 -9.73
CA VAL A 220 5.00 -8.82 -11.21
C VAL A 220 4.33 -10.09 -11.70
N TYR A 221 4.76 -11.26 -11.21
CA TYR A 221 4.17 -12.54 -11.61
C TYR A 221 2.69 -12.63 -11.21
N GLN A 222 2.38 -12.19 -9.99
CA GLN A 222 1.05 -12.27 -9.40
C GLN A 222 0.09 -11.33 -10.10
N PHE A 223 0.50 -10.09 -10.36
CA PHE A 223 -0.28 -9.12 -11.12
C PHE A 223 -0.48 -9.58 -12.57
N SER A 224 0.58 -10.05 -13.25
CA SER A 224 0.48 -10.56 -14.63
C SER A 224 -0.47 -11.77 -14.72
N SER A 225 -0.43 -12.67 -13.73
CA SER A 225 -1.35 -13.82 -13.67
C SER A 225 -2.80 -13.40 -13.50
N LEU A 226 -3.08 -12.35 -12.70
CA LEU A 226 -4.42 -11.77 -12.55
C LEU A 226 -4.90 -11.15 -13.86
N ILE A 227 -4.09 -10.29 -14.48
CA ILE A 227 -4.44 -9.62 -15.75
C ILE A 227 -4.73 -10.65 -16.85
N GLU A 228 -3.87 -11.65 -17.00
CA GLU A 228 -4.06 -12.69 -18.00
C GLU A 228 -5.34 -13.50 -17.74
N ALA A 229 -5.66 -13.83 -16.48
CA ALA A 229 -6.88 -14.53 -16.13
C ALA A 229 -8.14 -13.70 -16.39
N LEU A 230 -8.13 -12.41 -16.03
CA LEU A 230 -9.21 -11.47 -16.31
C LEU A 230 -9.47 -11.36 -17.81
N HIS A 231 -8.40 -11.16 -18.59
CA HIS A 231 -8.49 -11.06 -20.04
C HIS A 231 -9.05 -12.34 -20.67
N ARG A 232 -8.57 -13.53 -20.27
CA ARG A 232 -9.08 -14.82 -20.78
C ARG A 232 -10.55 -15.07 -20.51
N THR A 233 -11.05 -14.56 -19.40
CA THR A 233 -12.43 -14.78 -18.96
C THR A 233 -13.38 -13.68 -19.40
N GLY A 234 -12.85 -12.56 -19.91
CA GLY A 234 -13.65 -11.37 -20.24
C GLY A 234 -14.25 -10.69 -19.00
N CYS A 235 -13.76 -11.02 -17.80
CA CYS A 235 -14.24 -10.45 -16.56
C CYS A 235 -13.93 -8.94 -16.53
N GLN A 236 -14.97 -8.12 -16.39
CA GLN A 236 -14.86 -6.66 -16.36
C GLN A 236 -14.91 -6.20 -14.90
N LEU A 237 -13.86 -5.52 -14.46
CA LEU A 237 -13.80 -4.94 -13.13
C LEU A 237 -14.28 -3.49 -13.17
N THR A 238 -14.80 -3.01 -12.04
CA THR A 238 -14.99 -1.57 -11.80
C THR A 238 -13.94 -1.03 -10.85
N CYS A 239 -13.36 -1.89 -9.99
CA CYS A 239 -12.37 -1.53 -9.00
C CYS A 239 -11.17 -2.49 -9.12
N LEU A 240 -9.96 -1.93 -9.17
CA LEU A 240 -8.72 -2.69 -9.13
C LEU A 240 -7.74 -2.00 -8.18
N HIS A 241 -7.31 -2.73 -7.17
CA HIS A 241 -6.27 -2.29 -6.26
C HIS A 241 -5.07 -3.23 -6.40
N ALA A 242 -3.91 -2.71 -6.77
CA ALA A 242 -2.67 -3.45 -6.93
C ALA A 242 -1.56 -2.78 -6.11
N GLY A 243 -1.29 -3.36 -4.95
CA GLY A 243 -0.21 -2.95 -4.06
C GLY A 243 1.12 -3.58 -4.47
N ASP A 244 2.20 -2.82 -4.32
CA ASP A 244 3.59 -3.25 -4.42
C ASP A 244 3.92 -4.04 -5.71
N VAL A 245 3.58 -3.48 -6.86
CA VAL A 245 3.95 -4.02 -8.17
C VAL A 245 5.28 -3.42 -8.59
N ASN A 246 6.34 -4.23 -8.69
CA ASN A 246 7.65 -3.73 -9.10
C ASN A 246 7.60 -3.14 -10.52
N TRP A 247 8.34 -2.04 -10.73
CA TRP A 247 8.41 -1.27 -11.98
C TRP A 247 8.77 -2.13 -13.20
N LYS A 248 9.46 -3.26 -13.02
CA LYS A 248 9.75 -4.24 -14.09
C LYS A 248 8.48 -4.83 -14.72
N PHE A 249 7.30 -4.64 -14.12
CA PHE A 249 6.02 -4.89 -14.80
C PHE A 249 5.85 -4.01 -16.07
N LEU A 250 6.36 -2.78 -16.09
CA LEU A 250 6.30 -1.93 -17.27
C LEU A 250 7.20 -2.47 -18.42
N GLN A 251 8.10 -3.41 -18.13
CA GLN A 251 8.94 -4.09 -19.12
C GLN A 251 8.27 -5.31 -19.77
N GLN A 252 7.03 -5.65 -19.39
CA GLN A 252 6.30 -6.73 -20.07
C GLN A 252 6.14 -6.43 -21.57
N ASP A 253 5.93 -7.48 -22.36
CA ASP A 253 5.71 -7.37 -23.81
C ASP A 253 4.43 -6.59 -24.15
N ASP A 254 4.37 -6.06 -25.38
CA ASP A 254 3.25 -5.24 -25.85
C ASP A 254 1.90 -5.96 -25.76
N ALA A 255 1.87 -7.29 -25.92
CA ALA A 255 0.63 -8.04 -25.82
C ALA A 255 0.11 -8.08 -24.37
N THR A 256 1.00 -8.27 -23.40
CA THR A 256 0.67 -8.23 -21.98
C THR A 256 0.25 -6.81 -21.55
N MET A 257 0.96 -5.79 -22.01
CA MET A 257 0.58 -4.39 -21.75
C MET A 257 -0.77 -4.04 -22.38
N GLN A 258 -1.04 -4.50 -23.60
CA GLN A 258 -2.34 -4.26 -24.25
C GLN A 258 -3.49 -4.93 -23.49
N LYS A 259 -3.32 -6.17 -23.03
CA LYS A 259 -4.32 -6.85 -22.18
C LYS A 259 -4.57 -6.05 -20.90
N THR A 260 -3.51 -5.53 -20.28
CA THR A 260 -3.63 -4.69 -19.09
C THR A 260 -4.46 -3.45 -19.40
N LYS A 261 -4.12 -2.71 -20.45
CA LYS A 261 -4.89 -1.55 -20.92
C LYS A 261 -6.36 -1.88 -21.16
N ASP A 262 -6.68 -3.05 -21.74
CA ASP A 262 -8.05 -3.49 -21.98
C ASP A 262 -8.84 -3.73 -20.68
N ILE A 263 -8.19 -4.28 -19.64
CA ILE A 263 -8.80 -4.46 -18.31
C ILE A 263 -9.01 -3.12 -17.59
N LEU A 264 -8.17 -2.12 -17.85
CA LEU A 264 -8.28 -0.81 -17.22
C LEU A 264 -9.41 0.07 -17.79
N LYS A 265 -9.83 -0.15 -19.04
CA LYS A 265 -10.87 0.65 -19.73
C LYS A 265 -12.16 0.89 -18.92
N PRO A 266 -12.81 -0.13 -18.34
CA PRO A 266 -14.06 0.03 -17.58
C PRO A 266 -13.84 0.50 -16.13
N LEU A 267 -12.59 0.65 -15.67
CA LEU A 267 -12.33 0.94 -14.26
C LEU A 267 -12.78 2.34 -13.90
N ARG A 268 -13.34 2.42 -12.70
CA ARG A 268 -13.70 3.66 -12.02
C ARG A 268 -12.78 3.93 -10.84
N ASP A 269 -12.32 2.86 -10.19
CA ASP A 269 -11.44 2.92 -9.04
C ASP A 269 -10.15 2.17 -9.35
N LEU A 270 -9.03 2.89 -9.32
CA LEU A 270 -7.70 2.33 -9.51
C LEU A 270 -6.82 2.76 -8.34
N THR A 271 -6.34 1.78 -7.58
CA THR A 271 -5.16 1.95 -6.73
C THR A 271 -4.00 1.19 -7.35
N LEU A 272 -2.89 1.87 -7.60
CA LEU A 272 -1.67 1.26 -8.11
C LEU A 272 -0.47 1.78 -7.32
N VAL A 273 0.20 0.86 -6.62
CA VAL A 273 1.43 1.15 -5.91
C VAL A 273 2.58 0.49 -6.66
N ILE A 274 3.49 1.30 -7.19
CA ILE A 274 4.65 0.83 -7.93
C ILE A 274 5.87 0.80 -7.00
N SER A 275 6.47 -0.38 -6.85
CA SER A 275 7.77 -0.48 -6.20
C SER A 275 8.89 -0.15 -7.18
N LEU A 276 9.80 0.70 -6.74
CA LEU A 276 10.99 1.09 -7.48
C LEU A 276 12.19 0.16 -7.18
N GLY A 277 11.96 -0.85 -6.34
CA GLY A 277 12.95 -1.79 -5.83
C GLY A 277 13.39 -1.42 -4.41
N HIS A 278 13.86 -2.42 -3.66
CA HIS A 278 14.35 -2.20 -2.30
C HIS A 278 15.86 -2.09 -2.26
N THR A 279 16.33 -1.44 -1.21
CA THR A 279 17.73 -1.30 -0.90
C THR A 279 18.01 -2.20 0.31
N ASP A 280 18.62 -3.38 0.09
CA ASP A 280 19.08 -4.20 1.22
C ASP A 280 20.18 -3.46 2.03
N ASN A 281 20.85 -2.48 1.42
CA ASN A 281 21.72 -1.45 2.03
C ASN A 281 21.80 -0.26 1.04
N ASP A 282 21.85 0.98 1.54
CA ASP A 282 21.90 2.28 0.84
C ASP A 282 22.12 2.24 -0.69
N ILE A 283 21.08 2.66 -1.43
CA ILE A 283 20.97 2.70 -2.91
C ILE A 283 21.11 1.30 -3.55
N GLY A 284 20.07 0.50 -3.38
CA GLY A 284 19.88 -0.79 -4.06
C GLY A 284 19.95 -0.64 -5.57
N VAL A 285 20.54 -1.63 -6.23
CA VAL A 285 20.84 -1.66 -7.69
C VAL A 285 19.59 -1.44 -8.54
N GLU A 286 18.41 -1.82 -8.04
CA GLU A 286 17.15 -1.72 -8.79
C GLU A 286 16.70 -0.28 -9.06
N ILE A 287 17.00 0.68 -8.18
CA ILE A 287 16.58 2.08 -8.38
C ILE A 287 17.40 2.73 -9.50
N PRO A 288 18.75 2.66 -9.50
CA PRO A 288 19.54 3.05 -10.66
C PRO A 288 19.12 2.32 -11.94
N GLU A 289 18.83 1.00 -11.89
CA GLU A 289 18.30 0.26 -13.05
C GLU A 289 16.98 0.84 -13.56
N CYS A 290 16.03 1.10 -12.65
CA CYS A 290 14.73 1.70 -12.95
C CYS A 290 14.94 3.05 -13.63
N ARG A 291 15.77 3.90 -13.02
CA ARG A 291 16.10 5.23 -13.51
C ARG A 291 16.73 5.18 -14.89
N THR A 292 17.73 4.32 -15.09
CA THR A 292 18.37 4.11 -16.39
C THR A 292 17.34 3.66 -17.41
N TRP A 293 16.51 2.66 -17.10
CA TRP A 293 15.49 2.16 -18.01
C TRP A 293 14.44 3.22 -18.39
N ILE A 294 13.96 4.02 -17.43
CA ILE A 294 13.00 5.11 -17.69
C ILE A 294 13.61 6.16 -18.62
N TYR A 295 14.86 6.57 -18.38
CA TYR A 295 15.51 7.64 -19.15
C TYR A 295 16.26 7.16 -20.40
N GLU A 296 16.31 5.86 -20.66
CA GLU A 296 16.92 5.28 -21.87
C GLU A 296 16.21 5.72 -23.15
N ASN A 297 14.88 5.88 -23.12
CA ASN A 297 14.09 6.39 -24.24
C ASN A 297 12.72 6.92 -23.79
N ASP A 298 12.15 7.80 -24.60
CA ASP A 298 10.85 8.43 -24.32
C ASP A 298 9.69 7.40 -24.27
N ASP A 299 9.79 6.29 -25.00
CA ASP A 299 8.74 5.27 -25.01
C ASP A 299 8.60 4.60 -23.63
N ASN A 300 9.72 4.27 -22.98
CA ASN A 300 9.76 3.69 -21.63
C ASN A 300 9.13 4.65 -20.61
N ARG A 301 9.50 5.94 -20.69
CA ARG A 301 8.97 7.01 -19.85
C ARG A 301 7.45 7.14 -19.99
N ASN A 302 6.93 6.95 -21.20
CA ASN A 302 5.51 7.06 -21.50
C ASN A 302 4.70 5.81 -21.13
N LYS A 303 5.32 4.66 -20.82
CA LYS A 303 4.56 3.42 -20.54
C LYS A 303 3.57 3.55 -19.38
N LEU A 304 3.96 4.30 -18.33
CA LEU A 304 3.07 4.53 -17.19
C LEU A 304 1.92 5.47 -17.56
N TYR A 305 2.21 6.55 -18.29
CA TYR A 305 1.18 7.43 -18.85
C TYR A 305 0.18 6.67 -19.71
N ASP A 306 0.67 5.88 -20.65
CA ASP A 306 -0.10 5.02 -21.53
C ASP A 306 -1.00 4.04 -20.76
N LEU A 307 -0.48 3.49 -19.66
CA LEU A 307 -1.23 2.56 -18.82
C LEU A 307 -2.37 3.28 -18.10
N LEU A 308 -2.09 4.38 -17.40
CA LEU A 308 -3.09 5.10 -16.61
C LEU A 308 -4.16 5.77 -17.47
N THR A 309 -3.78 6.33 -18.61
CA THR A 309 -4.72 6.97 -19.56
C THR A 309 -5.60 5.96 -20.31
N SER A 310 -5.30 4.67 -20.21
CA SER A 310 -6.17 3.60 -20.72
C SER A 310 -7.41 3.36 -19.86
N ALA A 311 -7.54 4.03 -18.71
CA ALA A 311 -8.71 4.03 -17.84
C ALA A 311 -9.47 5.39 -17.94
N PRO A 312 -10.24 5.64 -19.00
CA PRO A 312 -10.90 6.94 -19.22
C PRO A 312 -12.06 7.21 -18.25
N GLU A 313 -12.63 6.16 -17.64
CA GLU A 313 -13.79 6.26 -16.74
C GLU A 313 -13.41 6.46 -15.27
N LEU A 314 -12.12 6.67 -14.95
CA LEU A 314 -11.68 6.80 -13.57
C LEU A 314 -12.41 7.94 -12.85
N THR A 315 -12.99 7.57 -11.71
CA THR A 315 -13.52 8.48 -10.70
C THR A 315 -12.56 8.63 -9.53
N ASN A 316 -11.82 7.57 -9.20
CA ASN A 316 -10.89 7.52 -8.10
C ASN A 316 -9.54 6.98 -8.59
N LEU A 317 -8.48 7.77 -8.40
CA LEU A 317 -7.10 7.38 -8.69
C LEU A 317 -6.25 7.51 -7.44
N ASP A 318 -5.69 6.39 -7.00
CA ASP A 318 -4.68 6.31 -5.95
C ASP A 318 -3.40 5.77 -6.59
N PHE A 319 -2.38 6.60 -6.65
CA PHE A 319 -1.12 6.25 -7.27
C PHE A 319 0.04 6.60 -6.34
N THR A 320 0.87 5.59 -6.06
CA THR A 320 1.93 5.68 -5.07
C THR A 320 3.21 5.03 -5.60
N PHE A 321 4.37 5.64 -5.34
CA PHE A 321 5.64 4.93 -5.39
C PHE A 321 6.03 4.48 -3.98
N ASP A 322 6.56 3.27 -3.81
CA ASP A 322 6.92 2.78 -2.46
C ASP A 322 7.93 3.69 -1.73
N TRP A 323 7.89 3.66 -0.39
CA TRP A 323 8.52 4.61 0.54
C TRP A 323 10.05 4.54 0.66
N ASN A 324 10.77 3.81 -0.20
CA ASN A 324 12.16 3.52 0.13
C ASN A 324 13.17 4.64 -0.11
N MET A 325 12.92 5.71 -0.87
CA MET A 325 13.93 6.76 -1.07
C MET A 325 13.33 8.11 -1.50
N PRO A 326 13.97 9.25 -1.15
CA PRO A 326 13.44 10.60 -1.39
C PRO A 326 13.37 11.09 -2.85
N TYR A 327 13.61 10.26 -3.88
CA TYR A 327 13.65 10.71 -5.28
C TYR A 327 13.15 9.62 -6.25
N ALA A 328 11.84 9.56 -6.47
CA ALA A 328 11.28 8.71 -7.52
C ALA A 328 11.94 9.05 -8.87
N PRO A 329 12.33 8.06 -9.70
CA PRO A 329 12.92 8.28 -11.01
C PRO A 329 11.90 8.78 -12.05
N ILE A 330 10.61 8.87 -11.68
CA ILE A 330 9.52 9.31 -12.54
C ILE A 330 8.94 10.59 -11.93
N GLU A 331 8.89 11.64 -12.74
CA GLU A 331 8.24 12.89 -12.37
C GLU A 331 6.74 12.82 -12.68
N PHE A 332 5.91 13.56 -11.94
CA PHE A 332 4.46 13.59 -12.16
C PHE A 332 4.05 13.90 -13.61
N LYS A 333 4.78 14.79 -14.29
CA LYS A 333 4.50 15.13 -15.69
C LYS A 333 4.57 13.91 -16.62
N ASP A 334 5.37 12.91 -16.27
CA ASP A 334 5.54 11.67 -17.03
C ASP A 334 4.42 10.66 -16.80
N ILE A 335 3.63 10.88 -15.75
CA ILE A 335 2.53 10.02 -15.33
C ILE A 335 1.22 10.48 -15.98
N VAL A 336 0.96 11.80 -15.97
CA VAL A 336 -0.34 12.36 -16.38
C VAL A 336 -0.27 13.24 -17.62
N GLN A 337 0.89 13.80 -17.95
CA GLN A 337 1.11 14.77 -19.03
C GLN A 337 -0.04 15.79 -19.17
N SER A 338 -0.64 15.90 -20.35
CA SER A 338 -1.77 16.77 -20.67
C SER A 338 -3.14 16.09 -20.56
N TYR A 339 -3.18 14.82 -20.11
CA TYR A 339 -4.43 14.08 -20.04
C TYR A 339 -5.37 14.66 -18.97
N THR A 340 -6.67 14.51 -19.22
CA THR A 340 -7.74 14.93 -18.31
C THR A 340 -8.76 13.82 -18.20
N TRP A 341 -8.91 13.26 -17.00
CA TRP A 341 -9.94 12.28 -16.70
C TRP A 341 -11.29 12.99 -16.53
N PRO A 342 -12.28 12.75 -17.41
CA PRO A 342 -13.52 13.54 -17.43
C PRO A 342 -14.38 13.41 -16.17
N SER A 343 -14.15 12.38 -15.36
CA SER A 343 -14.96 12.05 -14.18
C SER A 343 -14.12 11.87 -12.92
N LEU A 344 -12.86 12.33 -12.88
CA LEU A 344 -12.00 12.16 -11.71
C LEU A 344 -12.46 13.08 -10.56
N HIS A 345 -12.85 12.46 -9.45
CA HIS A 345 -13.34 13.10 -8.23
C HIS A 345 -12.34 12.99 -7.08
N ASP A 346 -11.68 11.83 -6.95
CA ASP A 346 -10.77 11.53 -5.86
C ASP A 346 -9.38 11.22 -6.40
N LEU A 347 -8.39 11.92 -5.85
CA LEU A 347 -7.00 11.75 -6.22
C LEU A 347 -6.15 11.59 -4.96
N TYR A 348 -5.45 10.47 -4.86
CA TYR A 348 -4.43 10.20 -3.85
C TYR A 348 -3.08 10.02 -4.54
N LEU A 349 -2.08 10.77 -4.08
CA LEU A 349 -0.72 10.74 -4.63
C LEU A 349 0.30 10.65 -3.51
N ASP A 350 1.21 9.70 -3.57
CA ASP A 350 2.21 9.50 -2.52
C ASP A 350 3.59 9.20 -3.12
N ASN A 351 4.60 9.88 -2.57
CA ASN A 351 6.01 9.80 -3.00
C ASN A 351 6.24 10.17 -4.47
N ILE A 352 5.75 11.33 -4.90
CA ILE A 352 5.86 11.80 -6.29
C ILE A 352 6.54 13.17 -6.34
N ASP A 353 7.55 13.29 -7.19
CA ASP A 353 8.23 14.56 -7.49
C ASP A 353 7.51 15.28 -8.64
N ALA A 354 7.34 16.60 -8.54
CA ALA A 354 7.04 17.41 -9.74
C ALA A 354 7.40 18.88 -9.63
N ALA A 355 7.50 19.54 -10.78
CA ALA A 355 7.49 20.99 -10.85
C ALA A 355 6.12 21.55 -10.41
N ASP A 356 6.13 22.71 -9.77
CA ASP A 356 4.91 23.42 -9.36
C ASP A 356 3.98 23.72 -10.55
N GLU A 357 4.51 24.14 -11.69
CA GLU A 357 3.69 24.40 -12.89
C GLU A 357 3.01 23.15 -13.44
N ASP A 358 3.66 21.98 -13.39
CA ASP A 358 3.07 20.71 -13.86
C ASP A 358 1.91 20.30 -12.96
N TRP A 359 2.08 20.42 -11.63
CA TRP A 359 1.03 20.21 -10.65
C TRP A 359 -0.17 21.14 -10.87
N LEU A 360 0.10 22.43 -11.03
CA LEU A 360 -0.94 23.44 -11.13
C LEU A 360 -1.70 23.33 -12.45
N ALA A 361 -1.00 23.07 -13.56
CA ALA A 361 -1.64 22.79 -14.83
C ALA A 361 -2.56 21.57 -14.75
N PHE A 362 -2.17 20.52 -14.01
CA PHE A 362 -3.02 19.35 -13.78
C PHE A 362 -4.28 19.71 -12.96
N PHE A 363 -4.11 20.45 -11.86
CA PHE A 363 -5.22 20.85 -10.99
C PHE A 363 -6.19 21.82 -11.67
N GLU A 364 -5.70 22.73 -12.51
CA GLU A 364 -6.56 23.62 -13.29
C GLU A 364 -7.47 22.83 -14.24
N ARG A 365 -6.93 21.81 -14.93
CA ARG A 365 -7.71 20.93 -15.82
C ARG A 365 -8.78 20.13 -15.09
N HIS A 366 -8.49 19.67 -13.87
CA HIS A 366 -9.40 18.87 -13.06
C HIS A 366 -10.22 19.69 -12.07
N SER A 367 -10.08 21.02 -12.04
CA SER A 367 -10.83 21.90 -11.16
C SER A 367 -12.35 21.71 -11.18
N PRO A 368 -13.02 21.36 -12.32
CA PRO A 368 -14.46 21.15 -12.33
C PRO A 368 -14.88 19.86 -11.63
N THR A 369 -14.08 18.80 -11.75
CA THR A 369 -14.46 17.43 -11.36
C THR A 369 -13.89 17.04 -10.01
N LEU A 370 -12.65 17.41 -9.71
CA LEU A 370 -11.94 17.00 -8.50
C LEU A 370 -12.65 17.55 -7.25
N LYS A 371 -12.86 16.68 -6.27
CA LYS A 371 -13.54 16.96 -4.99
C LYS A 371 -12.71 16.58 -3.78
N HIS A 372 -11.91 15.52 -3.91
CA HIS A 372 -11.13 14.97 -2.83
C HIS A 372 -9.68 14.87 -3.31
N LEU A 373 -8.78 15.53 -2.58
CA LEU A 373 -7.36 15.51 -2.90
C LEU A 373 -6.59 15.06 -1.67
N SER A 374 -5.77 14.03 -1.82
CA SER A 374 -4.83 13.61 -0.82
C SER A 374 -3.44 13.53 -1.43
N PHE A 375 -2.45 14.08 -0.73
CA PHE A 375 -1.07 13.90 -1.14
C PHE A 375 -0.14 13.78 0.06
N ARG A 376 0.85 12.90 -0.06
CA ARG A 376 1.82 12.60 1.00
C ARG A 376 3.22 12.51 0.39
N SER A 377 4.24 12.90 1.15
CA SER A 377 5.64 12.78 0.73
C SER A 377 5.91 13.36 -0.67
N ILE A 378 5.46 14.60 -0.90
CA ILE A 378 5.60 15.27 -2.21
C ILE A 378 6.78 16.24 -2.17
N LYS A 379 7.61 16.17 -3.21
CA LYS A 379 8.70 17.10 -3.45
C LYS A 379 8.42 18.00 -4.65
N LEU A 380 8.47 19.30 -4.42
CA LEU A 380 8.47 20.28 -5.50
C LEU A 380 9.88 20.42 -6.08
N LEU A 381 10.02 20.15 -7.38
CA LEU A 381 11.28 20.32 -8.11
C LEU A 381 11.59 21.78 -8.42
N THR A 382 10.55 22.62 -8.50
CA THR A 382 10.60 24.07 -8.70
C THR A 382 9.53 24.74 -7.85
N GLY A 383 9.73 26.00 -7.52
CA GLY A 383 8.81 26.80 -6.72
C GLY A 383 8.73 26.42 -5.23
N GLY A 384 7.79 27.06 -4.54
CA GLY A 384 7.56 26.90 -3.11
C GLY A 384 6.16 26.38 -2.80
N TRP A 385 6.05 25.57 -1.73
CA TRP A 385 4.76 25.10 -1.23
C TRP A 385 3.79 26.23 -0.85
N PRO A 386 4.21 27.34 -0.21
CA PRO A 386 3.27 28.41 0.10
C PRO A 386 2.57 28.98 -1.14
N GLU A 387 3.33 29.29 -2.18
CA GLU A 387 2.83 29.83 -3.44
C GLU A 387 1.95 28.81 -4.19
N THR A 388 2.39 27.54 -4.18
CA THR A 388 1.66 26.43 -4.80
C THR A 388 0.31 26.22 -4.13
N LEU A 389 0.25 26.18 -2.79
CA LEU A 389 -0.99 26.04 -2.03
C LEU A 389 -1.93 27.22 -2.27
N GLU A 390 -1.43 28.46 -2.33
CA GLU A 390 -2.25 29.64 -2.64
C GLU A 390 -2.88 29.55 -4.03
N ARG A 391 -2.14 29.04 -5.02
CA ARG A 391 -2.68 28.82 -6.38
C ARG A 391 -3.69 27.67 -6.39
N MET A 392 -3.39 26.56 -5.72
CA MET A 392 -4.31 25.42 -5.57
C MET A 392 -5.64 25.86 -4.95
N GLN A 393 -5.62 26.63 -3.86
CA GLN A 393 -6.82 27.15 -3.21
C GLN A 393 -7.70 27.97 -4.17
N LYS A 394 -7.07 28.76 -5.05
CA LYS A 394 -7.76 29.63 -6.01
C LYS A 394 -8.37 28.83 -7.17
N CYS A 395 -7.71 27.78 -7.65
CA CYS A 395 -8.18 27.01 -8.80
C CYS A 395 -9.07 25.81 -8.43
N LEU A 396 -8.91 25.21 -7.25
CA LEU A 396 -9.63 24.00 -6.84
C LEU A 396 -10.81 24.29 -5.93
N THR A 397 -11.93 23.58 -6.12
CA THR A 397 -13.10 23.63 -5.22
C THR A 397 -13.29 22.26 -4.54
N LEU A 398 -12.47 22.01 -3.52
CA LEU A 398 -12.42 20.72 -2.83
C LEU A 398 -13.51 20.61 -1.74
N LYS A 399 -14.01 19.40 -1.55
CA LYS A 399 -14.86 18.99 -0.41
C LYS A 399 -14.03 18.43 0.74
N SER A 400 -12.92 17.79 0.42
CA SER A 400 -11.90 17.41 1.41
C SER A 400 -10.51 17.51 0.81
N ALA A 401 -9.55 17.82 1.67
CA ALA A 401 -8.14 17.73 1.38
C ALA A 401 -7.47 16.95 2.52
N SER A 402 -6.45 16.17 2.20
CA SER A 402 -5.58 15.56 3.20
C SER A 402 -4.13 15.67 2.78
N VAL A 403 -3.26 16.04 3.71
CA VAL A 403 -1.83 16.12 3.45
C VAL A 403 -1.09 15.35 4.53
N GLY A 404 -0.08 14.56 4.19
CA GLY A 404 0.60 13.71 5.16
C GLY A 404 2.11 13.62 4.97
N GLU A 405 2.76 13.01 5.96
CA GLU A 405 4.21 12.77 6.00
C GLU A 405 5.04 14.04 5.83
N GLU A 406 5.56 14.29 4.63
CA GLU A 406 6.49 15.36 4.36
C GLU A 406 6.13 16.16 3.11
N LEU A 407 6.35 17.47 3.16
CA LEU A 407 6.41 18.33 1.99
C LEU A 407 7.81 18.93 1.88
N THR A 408 8.45 18.82 0.71
CA THR A 408 9.77 19.39 0.46
C THR A 408 9.81 20.22 -0.83
N SER A 409 10.79 21.12 -0.96
CA SER A 409 11.04 21.88 -2.20
C SER A 409 12.54 21.92 -2.49
N ALA A 410 12.92 21.75 -3.75
CA ALA A 410 14.30 21.84 -4.20
C ALA A 410 14.88 23.27 -4.10
N GLU A 411 14.05 24.31 -4.20
CA GLU A 411 14.47 25.70 -4.03
C GLU A 411 14.73 26.06 -2.57
N TYR A 412 14.11 25.32 -1.66
CA TYR A 412 14.23 25.49 -0.22
C TYR A 412 14.57 24.14 0.44
N PRO A 413 15.75 23.56 0.18
CA PRO A 413 16.09 22.21 0.65
C PRO A 413 16.15 22.11 2.18
N HIS A 414 16.41 23.24 2.85
CA HIS A 414 16.39 23.39 4.31
C HIS A 414 14.97 23.60 4.87
N LYS A 415 13.94 23.70 4.02
CA LYS A 415 12.55 23.85 4.43
C LYS A 415 11.79 22.56 4.18
N ARG A 416 11.82 21.68 5.18
CA ARG A 416 11.02 20.45 5.22
C ARG A 416 9.85 20.65 6.16
N TRP A 417 8.64 20.44 5.67
CA TRP A 417 7.44 20.47 6.50
C TRP A 417 7.06 19.04 6.86
N LEU A 418 7.49 18.61 8.06
CA LEU A 418 7.09 17.33 8.64
C LEU A 418 5.68 17.45 9.21
N LEU A 419 4.70 16.95 8.47
CA LEU A 419 3.29 16.94 8.82
C LEU A 419 2.94 15.75 9.71
N GLU A 420 3.62 14.63 9.51
CA GLU A 420 3.57 13.47 10.38
C GLU A 420 5.00 13.14 10.83
N PRO A 421 5.28 13.09 12.14
CA PRO A 421 6.60 12.73 12.60
C PRO A 421 6.88 11.25 12.29
N PRO A 422 8.13 10.88 11.98
CA PRO A 422 8.51 9.49 11.82
C PRO A 422 8.03 8.67 13.02
N LEU A 423 7.57 7.44 12.78
CA LEU A 423 7.07 6.54 13.83
C LEU A 423 8.08 6.38 14.99
N GLN A 424 9.36 6.60 14.71
CA GLN A 424 10.48 6.49 15.65
C GLN A 424 10.74 7.74 16.51
N MET A 425 10.17 8.90 16.16
CA MET A 425 10.33 10.14 16.94
C MET A 425 9.22 10.29 17.97
N SER A 426 9.58 10.28 19.27
CA SER A 426 8.66 10.36 20.41
C SER A 426 8.36 11.78 20.89
N HIS A 427 8.79 12.82 20.17
CA HIS A 427 8.50 14.20 20.59
C HIS A 427 7.03 14.55 20.36
N ARG A 428 6.25 14.48 21.45
CA ARG A 428 4.85 14.90 21.53
C ARG A 428 4.61 16.29 20.90
N ASP A 429 5.56 17.20 21.07
CA ASP A 429 5.48 18.57 20.56
C ASP A 429 5.65 18.61 19.03
N MET A 430 6.54 17.81 18.45
CA MET A 430 6.66 17.67 16.99
C MET A 430 5.40 17.02 16.39
N ARG A 431 4.83 16.01 17.05
CA ARG A 431 3.56 15.40 16.63
C ARG A 431 2.43 16.42 16.66
N ALA A 432 2.37 17.24 17.71
CA ALA A 432 1.36 18.26 17.85
C ALA A 432 1.53 19.35 16.80
N GLN A 433 2.77 19.76 16.52
CA GLN A 433 3.09 20.76 15.51
C GLN A 433 2.76 20.27 14.10
N GLY A 434 3.23 19.08 13.70
CA GLY A 434 2.92 18.48 12.40
C GLY A 434 1.41 18.35 12.18
N ASN A 435 0.67 17.85 13.18
CA ASN A 435 -0.80 17.79 13.11
C ASN A 435 -1.46 19.17 12.99
N ARG A 436 -0.94 20.21 13.66
CA ARG A 436 -1.46 21.58 13.51
C ARG A 436 -1.22 22.10 12.11
N THR A 437 0.00 21.95 11.58
CA THR A 437 0.35 22.35 10.21
C THR A 437 -0.55 21.63 9.20
N ARG A 438 -0.70 20.31 9.35
CA ARG A 438 -1.57 19.47 8.51
C ARG A 438 -3.00 19.98 8.49
N VAL A 439 -3.63 20.09 9.66
CA VAL A 439 -5.02 20.57 9.78
C VAL A 439 -5.16 21.99 9.22
N ALA A 440 -4.18 22.86 9.43
CA ALA A 440 -4.20 24.21 8.88
C ALA A 440 -4.15 24.24 7.34
N ILE A 441 -3.32 23.38 6.71
CA ILE A 441 -3.28 23.25 5.24
C ILE A 441 -4.60 22.67 4.72
N GLU A 442 -5.12 21.62 5.36
CA GLU A 442 -6.37 20.97 4.98
C GLU A 442 -7.56 21.96 5.03
N SER A 443 -7.71 22.69 6.14
CA SER A 443 -8.72 23.75 6.26
C SER A 443 -8.48 24.92 5.29
N PHE A 444 -7.23 25.30 5.02
CA PHE A 444 -6.89 26.35 4.06
C PHE A 444 -7.38 26.01 2.64
N LEU A 445 -7.20 24.75 2.21
CA LEU A 445 -7.62 24.26 0.89
C LEU A 445 -9.14 24.08 0.77
N VAL A 446 -9.82 23.67 1.85
CA VAL A 446 -11.26 23.32 1.82
C VAL A 446 -12.15 24.49 2.26
N GLU A 447 -11.89 25.05 3.45
CA GLU A 447 -12.78 26.03 4.08
C GLU A 447 -12.55 27.44 3.54
N ARG A 448 -11.38 27.71 2.96
CA ARG A 448 -10.97 29.04 2.46
C ARG A 448 -11.19 30.15 3.49
N ALA A 449 -11.00 29.82 4.77
CA ALA A 449 -11.23 30.73 5.88
C ALA A 449 -10.23 31.90 5.90
N THR A 450 -9.07 31.74 5.24
CA THR A 450 -8.02 32.74 5.13
C THR A 450 -7.45 32.79 3.72
N ASP A 451 -7.06 33.98 3.26
CA ASP A 451 -6.33 34.17 1.99
C ASP A 451 -4.81 33.98 2.16
N VAL A 452 -4.34 33.88 3.41
CA VAL A 452 -2.92 33.72 3.75
C VAL A 452 -2.62 32.24 3.94
N CYS A 453 -1.64 31.72 3.21
CA CYS A 453 -1.17 30.35 3.37
C CYS A 453 -0.63 30.11 4.79
N PRO A 454 -1.01 29.01 5.47
CA PRO A 454 -0.51 28.69 6.80
C PRO A 454 1.03 28.52 6.82
N LEU A 455 1.64 28.07 5.73
CA LEU A 455 3.09 27.90 5.65
C LEU A 455 3.89 29.22 5.62
N ARG A 456 3.22 30.37 5.48
CA ARG A 456 3.85 31.70 5.61
C ARG A 456 3.83 32.22 7.05
N ASP A 457 3.01 31.65 7.92
CA ASP A 457 2.93 32.06 9.31
C ASP A 457 4.21 31.65 10.04
N HIS A 458 4.83 32.61 10.73
CA HIS A 458 6.07 32.42 11.49
C HIS A 458 5.93 31.40 12.63
N GLY A 459 4.72 30.92 12.95
CA GLY A 459 4.50 29.82 13.91
C GLY A 459 4.67 28.41 13.34
N LEU A 460 4.73 28.23 12.02
CA LEU A 460 4.83 26.93 11.33
C LEU A 460 6.19 26.81 10.62
N HIS A 461 7.27 26.87 11.38
CA HIS A 461 8.62 26.72 10.85
C HIS A 461 8.87 25.31 10.29
N PRO A 462 9.66 25.19 9.21
CA PRO A 462 10.19 23.90 8.78
C PRO A 462 11.01 23.26 9.90
N ALA A 463 11.17 21.93 9.86
CA ALA A 463 12.14 21.27 10.71
C ALA A 463 13.53 21.83 10.38
N ASN A 464 14.22 22.39 11.37
CA ASN A 464 15.61 22.81 11.20
C ASN A 464 16.48 21.55 11.20
N ASP A 465 17.17 21.27 10.09
CA ASP A 465 18.11 20.15 9.95
C ASP A 465 19.48 20.44 10.64
N ASP A 466 19.62 21.55 11.36
CA ASP A 466 20.91 22.16 11.70
C ASP A 466 21.69 21.56 12.89
N GLU A 467 21.47 20.31 13.33
CA GLU A 467 22.24 19.80 14.50
C GLU A 467 23.01 18.47 14.37
N ASP A 468 22.87 17.61 13.34
CA ASP A 468 23.57 16.30 13.36
C ASP A 468 24.26 15.80 12.06
N ASP A 469 24.14 16.47 10.90
CA ASP A 469 24.77 16.01 9.65
C ASP A 469 26.16 16.63 9.38
N GLU A 470 27.04 16.68 10.40
CA GLU A 470 28.48 16.81 10.14
C GLU A 470 29.07 15.44 9.76
N ASP A 471 29.46 15.33 8.47
CA ASP A 471 30.63 14.57 8.00
C ASP A 471 30.45 13.08 7.62
N VAL A 472 29.48 12.77 6.74
CA VAL A 472 29.60 11.59 5.84
C VAL A 472 29.96 12.08 4.44
N GLY A 473 31.26 12.27 4.24
CA GLY A 473 31.84 12.92 3.07
C GLY A 473 31.45 12.32 1.71
N THR A 474 30.95 13.20 0.86
CA THR A 474 31.11 13.20 -0.60
C THR A 474 32.59 13.09 -0.97
N SER A 475 33.03 11.88 -1.31
CA SER A 475 34.23 11.62 -2.10
C SER A 475 34.01 10.36 -2.92
N LEU A 476 33.27 10.45 -4.03
CA LEU A 476 33.26 9.44 -5.08
C LEU A 476 32.70 10.05 -6.38
N PHE A 477 33.38 11.07 -6.93
CA PHE A 477 33.34 11.43 -8.35
C PHE A 477 34.61 12.23 -8.69
N GLU A 478 35.70 11.50 -8.95
CA GLU A 478 36.71 11.78 -9.98
C GLU A 478 37.04 10.48 -10.71
#